data_AF-A0A940IZ27-F1
#
_entry.id   AF-A0A940IZ27-F1
#
_cell.length_a   1.000
_cell.length_b   1.000
_cell.length_c   1.000
_cell.angle_alpha   90.00
_cell.angle_beta   90.00
_cell.angle_gamma   90.00
#
_symmetry.space_group_name_H-M   'P 1'
#
loop_
_entity.id
_entity.type
_entity.pdbx_description
1 polymer ?
#
loop_
_entity_poly.entity_id
_entity_poly.type
_entity_poly.pdbx_seq_one_letter_code
_entity_poly.pdbx_strand_id
1 'polypeptide(L)'
;MKKTLQQLATAKSNNKGFTLIELMIVVAIIGILAAVALPAYQDYTRRAEFSETTIGAANLKSAVAVCAQTQGLTNVGNCDPGTNGVPANVTAAAGTVGLALTGTAPAAAANAGAAGQTFIITATAPTDSPNTGETFTLTGTLTAAGNINWAAGVCSNTSANLC
;
A
#
# COMPACT_ATOMS: atom_id res chain seq x y z
N MET A 1 58.09 -24.01 55.95
CA MET A 1 57.37 -24.26 54.67
C MET A 1 55.84 -24.36 54.78
N LYS A 2 55.18 -24.02 55.91
CA LYS A 2 53.71 -24.10 56.05
C LYS A 2 52.92 -22.91 55.45
N LYS A 3 53.57 -21.95 54.77
CA LYS A 3 52.92 -20.72 54.28
C LYS A 3 52.48 -20.74 52.81
N THR A 4 52.73 -21.81 52.06
CA THR A 4 52.44 -21.87 50.61
C THR A 4 51.09 -22.51 50.24
N LEU A 5 50.32 -23.02 51.20
CA LEU A 5 49.05 -23.73 50.92
C LEU A 5 47.78 -22.90 51.18
N GLN A 6 47.90 -21.63 51.57
CA GLN A 6 46.73 -20.77 51.89
C GLN A 6 46.24 -19.89 50.72
N GLN A 7 46.81 -20.01 49.52
CA GLN A 7 46.48 -19.11 48.40
C GLN A 7 45.67 -19.75 47.26
N LEU A 8 45.21 -21.00 47.40
CA LEU A 8 44.19 -21.61 46.54
C LEU A 8 42.79 -21.44 47.15
N ALA A 9 42.50 -20.25 47.70
CA ALA A 9 41.13 -19.85 47.98
C ALA A 9 40.43 -19.68 46.63
N THR A 10 39.91 -20.79 46.13
CA THR A 10 39.08 -20.92 44.93
C THR A 10 38.12 -19.74 44.87
N ALA A 11 38.28 -18.89 43.85
CA ALA A 11 37.31 -17.85 43.53
C ALA A 11 35.96 -18.56 43.28
N LYS A 12 35.09 -18.56 44.28
CA LYS A 12 33.73 -19.09 44.17
C LYS A 12 33.00 -18.17 43.18
N SER A 13 32.95 -18.59 41.93
CA SER A 13 32.12 -17.95 40.91
C SER A 13 30.67 -18.01 41.38
N ASN A 14 30.18 -16.89 41.88
CA ASN A 14 28.82 -16.73 42.38
C ASN A 14 27.89 -16.59 41.17
N ASN A 15 27.74 -17.67 40.42
CA ASN A 15 26.83 -17.75 39.27
C ASN A 15 25.41 -17.73 39.80
N LYS A 16 24.90 -16.53 40.09
CA LYS A 16 23.49 -16.30 40.37
C LYS A 16 22.71 -16.54 39.07
N GLY A 17 22.08 -17.70 38.96
CA GLY A 17 21.12 -17.97 37.88
C GLY A 17 19.85 -17.12 38.04
N PHE A 18 19.17 -16.83 36.93
CA PHE A 18 17.82 -16.27 36.95
C PHE A 18 16.86 -17.24 37.64
N THR A 19 15.97 -16.70 38.47
CA THR A 19 14.93 -17.51 39.11
C THR A 19 13.79 -17.78 38.12
N LEU A 20 13.12 -18.94 38.27
CA LEU A 20 11.98 -19.29 37.42
C LEU A 20 10.84 -18.28 37.57
N ILE A 21 10.68 -17.69 38.77
CA ILE A 21 9.68 -16.66 39.04
C ILE A 21 9.99 -15.34 38.34
N GLU A 22 11.27 -14.92 38.26
CA GLU A 22 11.66 -13.74 37.48
C GLU A 22 11.33 -13.93 36.00
N LEU A 23 11.62 -15.12 35.46
CA LEU A 23 11.32 -15.42 34.06
C LEU A 23 9.80 -15.43 33.80
N MET A 24 9.00 -15.99 34.71
CA MET A 24 7.54 -15.98 34.59
C MET A 24 6.94 -14.57 34.58
N ILE A 25 7.45 -13.67 35.43
CA ILE A 25 6.98 -12.28 35.46
C ILE A 25 7.35 -11.56 34.16
N VAL A 26 8.56 -11.77 33.65
CA VAL A 26 8.99 -11.17 32.38
C VAL A 26 8.09 -11.62 31.23
N VAL A 27 7.78 -12.92 31.14
CA VAL A 27 6.88 -13.45 30.11
C VAL A 27 5.46 -12.88 30.26
N ALA A 28 4.97 -12.73 31.49
CA ALA A 28 3.66 -12.12 31.74
C ALA A 28 3.59 -10.66 31.24
N ILE A 29 4.62 -9.86 31.50
CA ILE A 29 4.70 -8.47 31.04
C ILE A 29 4.80 -8.40 29.51
N ILE A 30 5.66 -9.22 28.90
CA ILE A 30 5.79 -9.29 27.43
C ILE A 30 4.45 -9.70 26.80
N GLY A 31 3.72 -10.63 27.42
CA GLY A 31 2.39 -11.06 26.95
C GLY A 31 1.39 -9.91 26.88
N ILE A 32 1.32 -9.06 27.91
CA ILE A 32 0.43 -7.89 27.93
C ILE A 32 0.83 -6.87 26.85
N LEU A 33 2.14 -6.58 26.72
CA LEU A 33 2.63 -5.65 25.71
C LEU A 33 2.34 -6.15 24.30
N ALA A 34 2.57 -7.44 24.03
CA ALA A 34 2.34 -8.05 22.73
C ALA A 34 0.85 -8.00 22.33
N ALA A 35 -0.07 -8.19 23.27
CA ALA A 35 -1.51 -8.14 23.00
C ALA A 35 -1.99 -6.78 22.47
N VAL A 36 -1.36 -5.68 22.90
CA VAL A 36 -1.68 -4.32 22.43
C VAL A 36 -0.83 -3.93 21.22
N ALA A 37 0.45 -4.28 21.23
CA ALA A 37 1.40 -3.86 20.19
C ALA A 37 1.20 -4.59 18.86
N LEU A 38 0.85 -5.88 18.88
CA LEU A 38 0.76 -6.68 17.66
C LEU A 38 -0.37 -6.20 16.72
N PRO A 39 -1.61 -5.95 17.19
CA PRO A 39 -2.65 -5.40 16.33
C PRO A 39 -2.27 -4.03 15.76
N ALA A 40 -1.70 -3.14 16.58
CA ALA A 40 -1.28 -1.82 16.14
C ALA A 40 -0.16 -1.86 15.09
N TYR A 41 0.79 -2.79 15.22
CA TYR A 41 1.84 -3.00 14.24
C TYR A 41 1.28 -3.52 12.91
N GLN A 42 0.34 -4.47 12.96
CA GLN A 42 -0.34 -4.99 11.77
C GLN A 42 -1.13 -3.90 11.03
N ASP A 43 -1.81 -3.00 11.76
CA ASP A 43 -2.48 -1.84 11.17
C ASP A 43 -1.50 -0.89 10.50
N TYR A 44 -0.35 -0.64 11.14
CA TYR A 44 0.69 0.20 10.58
C TYR A 44 1.27 -0.39 9.29
N THR A 45 1.61 -1.68 9.27
CA THR A 45 2.14 -2.34 8.07
C THR A 45 1.10 -2.35 6.94
N ARG A 46 -0.18 -2.59 7.26
CA ARG A 46 -1.27 -2.48 6.28
C ARG A 46 -1.34 -1.11 5.63
N ARG A 47 -1.32 -0.03 6.42
CA ARG A 47 -1.36 1.34 5.89
C ARG A 47 -0.10 1.71 5.09
N ALA A 48 1.07 1.24 5.53
CA ALA A 48 2.32 1.48 4.83
C ALA A 48 2.31 0.85 3.44
N GLU A 49 1.94 -0.42 3.31
CA GLU A 49 1.84 -1.08 1.99
C GLU A 49 0.74 -0.48 1.12
N PHE A 50 -0.40 -0.12 1.72
CA PHE A 50 -1.49 0.48 0.95
C PHE A 50 -1.13 1.85 0.37
N SER A 51 -0.15 2.55 0.97
CA SER A 51 0.35 3.82 0.41
C SER A 51 0.94 3.64 -0.99
N GLU A 52 1.61 2.51 -1.28
CA GLU A 52 2.14 2.23 -2.63
C GLU A 52 1.02 2.03 -3.65
N THR A 53 -0.08 1.39 -3.25
CA THR A 53 -1.28 1.24 -4.06
C THR A 53 -1.86 2.61 -4.45
N THR A 54 -1.93 3.55 -3.50
CA THR A 54 -2.40 4.91 -3.78
C THR A 54 -1.45 5.71 -4.69
N ILE A 55 -0.14 5.54 -4.51
CA ILE A 55 0.89 6.17 -5.37
C ILE A 55 0.78 5.64 -6.80
N GLY A 56 0.59 4.33 -6.96
CA GLY A 56 0.37 3.71 -8.27
C GLY A 56 -0.81 4.32 -9.02
N ALA A 57 -1.95 4.51 -8.35
CA ALA A 57 -3.10 5.18 -8.94
C ALA A 57 -2.81 6.65 -9.30
N ALA A 58 -2.07 7.38 -8.46
CA ALA A 58 -1.69 8.77 -8.72
C ALA A 58 -0.81 8.90 -9.97
N ASN A 59 0.11 7.96 -10.19
CA ASN A 59 0.95 7.92 -11.40
C ASN A 59 0.10 7.72 -12.66
N LEU A 60 -0.86 6.80 -12.63
CA LEU A 60 -1.76 6.57 -13.76
C LEU A 60 -2.68 7.77 -14.01
N LYS A 61 -3.16 8.43 -12.96
CA LYS A 61 -3.93 9.69 -13.05
C LYS A 61 -3.13 10.78 -13.75
N SER A 62 -1.85 10.92 -13.43
CA SER A 62 -0.96 11.88 -14.10
C SER A 62 -0.79 11.54 -15.59
N ALA A 63 -0.54 10.27 -15.92
CA ALA A 63 -0.41 9.84 -17.30
C ALA A 63 -1.67 10.10 -18.14
N VAL A 64 -2.85 9.80 -17.59
CA VAL A 64 -4.14 10.09 -18.26
C VAL A 64 -4.34 11.60 -18.44
N ALA A 65 -3.96 12.42 -17.45
CA ALA A 65 -4.05 13.88 -17.58
C ALA A 65 -3.14 14.43 -18.68
N VAL A 66 -1.90 13.94 -18.77
CA VAL A 66 -0.95 14.32 -19.84
C VAL A 66 -1.48 13.88 -21.21
N CYS A 67 -2.00 12.65 -21.32
CA CYS A 67 -2.61 12.19 -22.55
C CYS A 67 -3.79 13.08 -22.96
N ALA A 68 -4.71 13.39 -22.05
CA ALA A 68 -5.86 14.23 -22.34
C ALA A 68 -5.48 15.63 -22.84
N GLN A 69 -4.43 16.22 -22.25
CA GLN A 69 -3.90 17.51 -22.68
C GLN A 69 -3.24 17.44 -24.06
N THR A 70 -2.53 16.35 -24.35
CA THR A 70 -1.80 16.18 -25.62
C THR A 70 -2.74 15.85 -26.78
N GLN A 71 -3.74 15.01 -26.54
CA GLN A 71 -4.72 14.57 -27.54
C GLN A 71 -5.79 15.64 -27.82
N GLY A 72 -6.07 16.50 -26.84
CA GLY A 72 -7.15 17.47 -26.88
C GLY A 72 -8.53 16.83 -26.73
N LEU A 73 -9.55 17.66 -26.53
CA LEU A 73 -10.91 17.19 -26.20
C LEU A 73 -11.47 16.23 -27.26
N THR A 74 -11.18 16.44 -28.54
CA THR A 74 -11.70 15.59 -29.63
C THR A 74 -11.03 14.22 -29.73
N ASN A 75 -9.90 13.97 -29.06
CA ASN A 75 -9.19 12.68 -29.13
C ASN A 75 -8.83 12.11 -27.76
N VAL A 76 -9.36 12.67 -26.67
CA VAL A 76 -9.13 12.17 -25.30
C VAL A 76 -9.65 10.75 -25.09
N GLY A 77 -10.48 10.24 -26.00
CA GLY A 77 -10.85 8.83 -26.03
C GLY A 77 -9.72 7.87 -26.37
N ASN A 78 -8.62 8.37 -26.92
CA ASN A 78 -7.43 7.59 -27.22
C ASN A 78 -6.49 7.48 -26.02
N CYS A 79 -6.90 7.91 -24.83
CA CYS A 79 -6.14 7.76 -23.59
C CYS A 79 -6.42 6.40 -22.93
N ASP A 80 -6.31 5.34 -23.74
CA ASP A 80 -6.50 3.96 -23.34
C ASP A 80 -5.22 3.37 -22.74
N PRO A 81 -5.35 2.31 -21.91
CA PRO A 81 -4.19 1.59 -21.38
C PRO A 81 -3.21 1.17 -22.49
N GLY A 82 -1.94 1.53 -22.34
CA GLY A 82 -0.86 1.17 -23.27
C GLY A 82 -0.76 2.06 -24.50
N THR A 83 -1.50 3.16 -24.56
CA THR A 83 -1.53 4.07 -25.71
C THR A 83 -1.20 5.51 -25.29
N ASN A 84 -0.66 6.31 -26.20
CA ASN A 84 -0.47 7.76 -26.02
C ASN A 84 0.20 8.17 -24.69
N GLY A 85 1.14 7.36 -24.19
CA GLY A 85 1.87 7.61 -22.95
C GLY A 85 1.18 7.13 -21.68
N VAL A 86 -0.03 6.56 -21.78
CA VAL A 86 -0.71 5.87 -20.67
C VAL A 86 -0.14 4.46 -20.54
N PRO A 87 0.39 4.05 -19.37
CA PRO A 87 0.84 2.68 -19.14
C PRO A 87 -0.26 1.63 -19.41
N ALA A 88 0.14 0.43 -19.85
CA ALA A 88 -0.79 -0.69 -19.97
C ALA A 88 -1.31 -1.14 -18.60
N ASN A 89 -2.47 -1.78 -18.59
CA ASN A 89 -3.02 -2.35 -17.36
C ASN A 89 -2.09 -3.44 -16.83
N VAL A 90 -1.91 -3.45 -15.51
CA VAL A 90 -1.09 -4.40 -14.77
C VAL A 90 -2.00 -5.21 -13.86
N THR A 91 -1.93 -6.54 -13.96
CA THR A 91 -2.64 -7.42 -13.02
C THR A 91 -1.86 -7.50 -11.71
N ALA A 92 -2.56 -7.40 -10.58
CA ALA A 92 -1.95 -7.57 -9.27
C ALA A 92 -1.29 -8.96 -9.16
N ALA A 93 -0.09 -9.00 -8.58
CA ALA A 93 0.67 -10.21 -8.35
C ALA A 93 1.49 -10.06 -7.06
N ALA A 94 2.29 -11.07 -6.70
CA ALA A 94 3.17 -10.99 -5.55
C ALA A 94 4.16 -9.80 -5.71
N GLY A 95 4.21 -8.92 -4.71
CA GLY A 95 5.01 -7.70 -4.74
C GLY A 95 4.65 -6.69 -5.84
N THR A 96 3.52 -6.88 -6.53
CA THR A 96 3.12 -6.03 -7.67
C THR A 96 1.73 -5.46 -7.45
N VAL A 97 1.65 -4.14 -7.36
CA VAL A 97 0.37 -3.39 -7.36
C VAL A 97 -0.30 -3.56 -8.71
N GLY A 98 -1.54 -4.04 -8.70
CA GLY A 98 -2.38 -4.05 -9.90
C GLY A 98 -2.84 -2.64 -10.24
N LEU A 99 -2.86 -2.30 -11.52
CA LEU A 99 -3.29 -1.01 -12.02
C LEU A 99 -4.19 -1.24 -13.23
N ALA A 100 -5.44 -0.81 -13.13
CA ALA A 100 -6.38 -0.86 -14.22
C ALA A 100 -6.91 0.55 -14.48
N LEU A 101 -6.80 1.01 -15.72
CA LEU A 101 -7.62 2.09 -16.24
C LEU A 101 -8.79 1.46 -16.99
N THR A 102 -9.98 1.83 -16.56
CA THR A 102 -11.28 1.44 -17.11
C THR A 102 -12.16 2.69 -17.21
N GLY A 103 -13.35 2.60 -17.77
CA GLY A 103 -14.25 3.75 -17.92
C GLY A 103 -14.58 4.03 -19.38
N THR A 104 -15.63 4.80 -19.60
CA THR A 104 -16.23 5.02 -20.92
C THR A 104 -15.57 6.18 -21.68
N ALA A 105 -14.24 6.31 -21.60
CA ALA A 105 -13.54 6.93 -22.72
C ALA A 105 -13.92 6.12 -23.97
N PRO A 106 -14.40 6.74 -25.05
CA PRO A 106 -15.21 6.08 -26.05
C PRO A 106 -14.44 4.88 -26.58
N ALA A 107 -15.06 3.70 -26.47
CA ALA A 107 -14.50 2.45 -26.95
C ALA A 107 -14.08 2.61 -28.42
N ALA A 108 -12.76 2.70 -28.68
CA ALA A 108 -11.98 2.44 -29.88
C ALA A 108 -12.50 2.86 -31.30
N ALA A 109 -13.70 3.42 -31.43
CA ALA A 109 -14.39 3.62 -32.71
C ALA A 109 -14.99 5.02 -32.87
N ALA A 110 -15.07 5.82 -31.79
CA ALA A 110 -15.44 7.23 -31.86
C ALA A 110 -14.57 8.03 -30.89
N ASN A 111 -13.31 8.26 -31.27
CA ASN A 111 -12.24 8.97 -30.53
C ASN A 111 -12.62 10.31 -29.84
N ALA A 112 -13.83 10.82 -30.07
CA ALA A 112 -14.36 12.07 -29.54
C ALA A 112 -14.57 12.05 -28.02
N GLY A 113 -13.86 12.92 -27.30
CA GLY A 113 -14.21 13.26 -25.93
C GLY A 113 -15.52 14.02 -25.85
N ALA A 114 -16.50 13.44 -25.17
CA ALA A 114 -17.70 14.12 -24.71
C ALA A 114 -17.60 14.45 -23.21
N ALA A 115 -18.08 15.64 -22.84
CA ALA A 115 -18.24 16.00 -21.43
C ALA A 115 -19.11 14.96 -20.69
N GLY A 116 -18.73 14.63 -19.45
CA GLY A 116 -19.40 13.62 -18.64
C GLY A 116 -18.81 12.21 -18.76
N GLN A 117 -17.94 11.95 -19.74
CA GLN A 117 -17.21 10.68 -19.81
C GLN A 117 -16.30 10.48 -18.62
N THR A 118 -16.13 9.22 -18.19
CA THR A 118 -15.39 8.88 -17.00
C THR A 118 -14.16 8.04 -17.30
N PHE A 119 -13.09 8.34 -16.54
CA PHE A 119 -11.88 7.55 -16.40
C PHE A 119 -11.88 6.98 -14.98
N ILE A 120 -11.87 5.66 -14.86
CA ILE A 120 -11.90 4.93 -13.61
C ILE A 120 -10.54 4.23 -13.47
N ILE A 121 -9.72 4.74 -12.58
CA ILE A 121 -8.46 4.11 -12.20
C ILE A 121 -8.71 3.27 -10.97
N THR A 122 -8.38 1.98 -11.05
CA THR A 122 -8.43 1.06 -9.92
C THR A 122 -7.02 0.53 -9.68
N ALA A 123 -6.44 0.88 -8.54
CA ALA A 123 -5.24 0.24 -8.04
C ALA A 123 -5.62 -0.88 -7.06
N THR A 124 -4.97 -2.02 -7.16
CA THR A 124 -5.24 -3.22 -6.36
C THR A 124 -3.97 -3.62 -5.61
N ALA A 125 -4.08 -3.84 -4.31
CA ALA A 125 -2.94 -4.27 -3.50
C ALA A 125 -2.33 -5.60 -4.02
N PRO A 126 -1.02 -5.83 -3.80
CA PRO A 126 -0.36 -7.09 -4.15
C PRO A 126 -1.04 -8.32 -3.55
N THR A 127 -0.93 -9.47 -4.21
CA THR A 127 -1.62 -10.72 -3.80
C THR A 127 -1.00 -11.40 -2.58
N ASP A 128 0.17 -10.94 -2.14
CA ASP A 128 0.89 -11.36 -0.93
C ASP A 128 0.85 -10.30 0.18
N SER A 129 0.18 -9.17 -0.05
CA SER A 129 -0.02 -8.12 0.95
C SER A 129 -1.07 -8.54 2.00
N PRO A 130 -0.97 -8.09 3.26
CA PRO A 130 -2.06 -8.18 4.23
C PRO A 130 -3.32 -7.41 3.82
N ASN A 131 -3.25 -6.59 2.77
CA ASN A 131 -4.39 -5.92 2.13
C ASN A 131 -4.83 -6.60 0.83
N THR A 132 -4.48 -7.87 0.60
CA THR A 132 -4.83 -8.61 -0.62
C THR A 132 -6.28 -8.39 -1.04
N GLY A 133 -6.47 -8.00 -2.30
CA GLY A 133 -7.79 -7.74 -2.89
C GLY A 133 -8.39 -6.37 -2.56
N GLU A 134 -7.78 -5.60 -1.65
CA GLU A 134 -8.19 -4.23 -1.40
C GLU A 134 -7.82 -3.33 -2.58
N THR A 135 -8.68 -2.36 -2.86
CA THR A 135 -8.56 -1.46 -4.00
C THR A 135 -8.68 0.00 -3.61
N PHE A 136 -7.98 0.84 -4.36
CA PHE A 136 -8.09 2.29 -4.34
C PHE A 136 -8.58 2.75 -5.71
N THR A 137 -9.75 3.38 -5.76
CA THR A 137 -10.39 3.82 -7.00
C THR A 137 -10.43 5.34 -7.09
N LEU A 138 -9.96 5.88 -8.22
CA LEU A 138 -10.11 7.27 -8.60
C LEU A 138 -11.05 7.38 -9.80
N THR A 139 -12.04 8.25 -9.70
CA THR A 139 -12.96 8.53 -10.81
C THR A 139 -12.71 9.95 -11.32
N GLY A 140 -12.26 10.06 -12.55
CA GLY A 140 -12.09 11.31 -13.28
C GLY A 140 -13.24 11.52 -14.25
N THR A 141 -13.85 12.70 -14.25
CA THR A 141 -14.90 13.06 -15.20
C THR A 141 -14.40 14.14 -16.15
N LEU A 142 -14.48 13.88 -17.45
CA LEU A 142 -14.13 14.84 -18.49
C LEU A 142 -15.13 15.99 -18.49
N THR A 143 -14.62 17.22 -18.44
CA THR A 143 -15.43 18.44 -18.50
C THR A 143 -15.56 18.93 -19.94
N ALA A 144 -16.57 19.77 -20.21
CA ALA A 144 -16.72 20.42 -21.52
C ALA A 144 -15.52 21.32 -21.89
N ALA A 145 -14.69 21.71 -20.91
CA ALA A 145 -13.47 22.47 -21.11
C ALA A 145 -12.25 21.61 -21.48
N GLY A 146 -12.39 20.28 -21.61
CA GLY A 146 -11.29 19.37 -21.95
C GLY A 146 -10.43 18.93 -20.75
N ASN A 147 -10.72 19.41 -19.54
CA ASN A 147 -10.03 19.00 -18.32
C ASN A 147 -10.72 17.79 -17.69
N ILE A 148 -9.95 16.93 -17.01
CA ILE A 148 -10.48 15.81 -16.23
C ILE A 148 -10.55 16.24 -14.76
N ASN A 149 -11.77 16.28 -14.21
CA ASN A 149 -12.00 16.54 -12.79
C ASN A 149 -12.00 15.23 -12.01
N TRP A 150 -11.05 15.05 -11.10
CA TRP A 150 -10.92 13.83 -10.30
C TRP A 150 -11.65 13.96 -8.97
N ALA A 151 -12.54 13.01 -8.69
CA ALA A 151 -13.15 12.85 -7.38
C ALA A 151 -12.12 12.40 -6.33
N ALA A 152 -12.50 12.51 -5.05
CA ALA A 152 -11.74 11.91 -3.96
C ALA A 152 -11.63 10.39 -4.17
N GLY A 153 -10.46 9.84 -3.84
CA GLY A 153 -10.24 8.40 -3.94
C GLY A 153 -11.11 7.63 -2.96
N VAL A 154 -11.61 6.48 -3.41
CA VAL A 154 -12.48 5.59 -2.63
C VAL A 154 -11.79 4.25 -2.45
N CYS A 155 -11.84 3.73 -1.24
CA CYS A 155 -11.18 2.50 -0.85
C CYS A 155 -12.23 1.41 -0.64
N SER A 156 -11.95 0.18 -1.07
CA SER A 156 -12.91 -0.93 -0.93
C SER A 156 -13.24 -1.23 0.54
N ASN A 157 -12.28 -0.99 1.45
CA ASN A 157 -12.47 -1.18 2.87
C ASN A 157 -12.31 0.14 3.63
N THR A 158 -13.45 0.71 4.00
CA THR A 158 -13.56 1.93 4.80
C THR A 158 -13.39 1.69 6.31
N SER A 159 -13.43 0.42 6.74
CA SER A 159 -13.39 0.02 8.15
C SER A 159 -11.97 0.01 8.70
N ALA A 160 -10.98 -0.25 7.84
CA ALA A 160 -9.57 -0.35 8.20
C ALA A 160 -8.83 1.00 8.15
N ASN A 161 -9.52 2.12 7.82
CA ASN A 161 -8.92 3.46 7.69
C ASN A 161 -7.61 3.41 6.87
N LEU A 162 -7.61 2.57 5.82
CA LEU A 162 -6.53 2.44 4.84
C LEU A 162 -6.37 3.75 4.05
N CYS A 163 -7.46 4.50 4.05
CA CYS A 163 -7.71 5.85 3.59
C CYS A 163 -8.59 6.49 4.68
#